data_AF-A0A848TFL0-F1
#
_entry.id   AF-A0A848TFL0-F1
#
_cell.length_a   1.000
_cell.length_b   1.000
_cell.length_c   1.000
_cell.angle_alpha   90.00
_cell.angle_beta   90.00
_cell.angle_gamma   90.00
#
_symmetry.space_group_name_H-M   'P 1'
#
loop_
_entity.id
_entity.type
_entity.pdbx_description
1 polymer ?
#
loop_
_entity_poly.entity_id
_entity_poly.type
_entity_poly.pdbx_seq_one_letter_code
_entity_poly.pdbx_strand_id
1 'polypeptide(L)'
;SFDWGDTQRVQRWQRLMQSREVHTRESFIEAQLDTVSITARTLLPLVARDLWFTGEAAAEGTPERRRRQALDLLANWNGEMNEHLPEPLLYAAWMREFQDRLVRDELGTLADAFRHPEPLFLERVLRDIDGAGVWCDVIQSAPEETCTDIARLSLDDALLWIDETYGQSLDSLRWGDAHEATHDHSVLGEVGWFSWVVNIRQSTSGGDQTLLRGRTSGRDPAPFLNVHGAGYRGVYDFADPDSSVFIIAPGQSGHPLSRHYDDLGELWRRGEYIPMTLDPDLARAGAVGVMRLQPGG
;
A
#
# COMPACT_ATOMS: atom_id res chain seq x y z
N SER A 1 5.52 -23.15 -14.33
CA SER A 1 4.79 -21.90 -14.59
C SER A 1 5.65 -20.76 -14.06
N PHE A 2 5.67 -19.62 -14.76
CA PHE A 2 6.22 -18.40 -14.19
C PHE A 2 5.04 -17.62 -13.64
N ASP A 3 4.97 -17.48 -12.32
CA ASP A 3 3.99 -16.63 -11.66
C ASP A 3 4.59 -15.22 -11.58
N TRP A 4 3.93 -14.26 -12.24
CA TRP A 4 4.36 -12.86 -12.28
C TRP A 4 3.31 -12.01 -11.56
N GLY A 5 3.45 -11.87 -10.24
CA GLY A 5 2.47 -11.18 -9.38
C GLY A 5 2.36 -9.65 -9.53
N ASP A 6 2.93 -9.05 -10.57
CA ASP A 6 3.07 -7.58 -10.71
C ASP A 6 2.28 -6.97 -11.88
N THR A 7 1.28 -7.67 -12.39
CA THR A 7 0.51 -7.27 -13.58
C THR A 7 0.06 -5.81 -13.54
N GLN A 8 -0.50 -5.36 -12.41
CA GLN A 8 -1.08 -4.02 -12.25
C GLN A 8 0.00 -2.94 -12.17
N ARG A 9 1.11 -3.22 -11.51
CA ARG A 9 2.26 -2.29 -11.43
C ARG A 9 2.95 -2.16 -12.78
N VAL A 10 3.13 -3.26 -13.51
CA VAL A 10 3.70 -3.23 -14.88
C VAL A 10 2.81 -2.40 -15.80
N GLN A 11 1.49 -2.58 -15.75
CA GLN A 11 0.56 -1.76 -16.54
C GLN A 11 0.62 -0.27 -16.17
N ARG A 12 0.68 0.06 -14.88
CA ARG A 12 0.80 1.46 -14.41
C ARG A 12 2.12 2.08 -14.89
N TRP A 13 3.23 1.35 -14.73
CA TRP A 13 4.54 1.78 -15.19
C TRP A 13 4.58 1.98 -16.70
N GLN A 14 4.13 1.00 -17.49
CA GLN A 14 4.07 1.10 -18.95
C GLN A 14 3.31 2.35 -19.41
N ARG A 15 2.16 2.63 -18.79
CA ARG A 15 1.37 3.84 -19.12
C ARG A 15 2.13 5.12 -18.81
N LEU A 16 2.82 5.22 -17.67
CA LEU A 16 3.61 6.40 -17.31
C LEU A 16 4.83 6.57 -18.23
N MET A 17 5.47 5.47 -18.62
CA MET A 17 6.61 5.53 -19.54
C MET A 17 6.21 5.87 -20.97
N GLN A 18 5.01 5.48 -21.40
CA GLN A 18 4.50 5.73 -22.75
C GLN A 18 3.76 7.06 -22.91
N SER A 19 3.39 7.73 -21.81
CA SER A 19 2.68 9.02 -21.87
C SER A 19 3.58 10.19 -22.28
N ARG A 20 4.91 9.97 -22.28
CA ARG A 20 5.94 10.97 -22.61
C ARG A 20 6.99 10.29 -23.51
N GLU A 21 7.38 10.96 -24.59
CA GLU A 21 8.48 10.48 -25.45
C GLU A 21 9.86 10.73 -24.82
N VAL A 22 9.97 11.79 -24.03
CA VAL A 22 11.20 12.20 -23.35
C VAL A 22 10.97 12.20 -21.84
N HIS A 23 11.87 11.55 -21.11
CA HIS A 23 11.86 11.47 -19.66
C HIS A 23 13.02 12.26 -19.07
N THR A 24 12.75 12.98 -17.98
CA THR A 24 13.75 13.64 -17.15
C THR A 24 14.01 12.82 -15.90
N ARG A 25 15.05 13.18 -15.13
CA ARG A 25 15.29 12.62 -13.80
C ARG A 25 14.05 12.77 -12.91
N GLU A 26 13.43 13.94 -12.92
CA GLU A 26 12.24 14.26 -12.12
C GLU A 26 11.05 13.40 -12.54
N SER A 27 10.84 13.14 -13.84
CA SER A 27 9.73 12.26 -14.25
C SER A 27 9.93 10.81 -13.85
N PHE A 28 11.18 10.32 -13.73
CA PHE A 28 11.46 9.00 -13.16
C PHE A 28 11.21 8.96 -11.66
N ILE A 29 11.56 10.04 -10.94
CA ILE A 29 11.24 10.18 -9.51
C ILE A 29 9.73 10.17 -9.31
N GLU A 30 8.97 10.96 -10.09
CA GLU A 30 7.50 10.95 -10.07
C GLU A 30 6.94 9.54 -10.25
N ALA A 31 7.49 8.76 -11.21
CA ALA A 31 7.05 7.39 -11.45
C ALA A 31 7.38 6.45 -10.27
N GLN A 32 8.55 6.60 -9.62
CA GLN A 32 8.91 5.83 -8.42
C GLN A 32 8.02 6.15 -7.22
N LEU A 33 7.46 7.36 -7.18
CA LEU A 33 6.59 7.87 -6.11
C LEU A 33 5.09 7.77 -6.42
N ASP A 34 4.71 7.15 -7.53
CA ASP A 34 3.30 7.07 -7.94
C ASP A 34 2.49 6.15 -7.01
N THR A 35 1.54 6.76 -6.30
CA THR A 35 0.66 6.15 -5.30
C THR A 35 -0.70 5.74 -5.88
N VAL A 36 -0.93 5.92 -7.18
CA VAL A 36 -2.20 5.61 -7.82
C VAL A 36 -2.34 4.11 -8.03
N SER A 37 -3.32 3.50 -7.37
CA SER A 37 -3.68 2.10 -7.54
C SER A 37 -4.57 1.92 -8.77
N ILE A 38 -4.00 1.36 -9.85
CA ILE A 38 -4.81 1.00 -11.03
C ILE A 38 -5.83 -0.09 -10.67
N THR A 39 -5.47 -0.98 -9.73
CA THR A 39 -6.38 -1.99 -9.17
C THR A 39 -7.62 -1.33 -8.58
N ALA A 40 -7.45 -0.31 -7.74
CA ALA A 40 -8.58 0.39 -7.13
C ALA A 40 -9.46 1.06 -8.18
N ARG A 41 -8.86 1.72 -9.17
CA ARG A 41 -9.60 2.33 -10.29
C ARG A 41 -10.39 1.32 -11.13
N THR A 42 -9.92 0.09 -11.22
CA THR A 42 -10.59 -0.98 -11.97
C THR A 42 -11.68 -1.66 -11.14
N LEU A 43 -11.39 -2.03 -9.89
CA LEU A 43 -12.30 -2.82 -9.06
C LEU A 43 -13.40 -1.98 -8.40
N LEU A 44 -13.10 -0.75 -7.97
CA LEU A 44 -14.06 0.07 -7.23
C LEU A 44 -15.36 0.32 -8.02
N PRO A 45 -15.32 0.69 -9.33
CA PRO A 45 -16.56 0.83 -10.10
C PRO A 45 -17.33 -0.47 -10.33
N LEU A 46 -16.65 -1.62 -10.25
CA LEU A 46 -17.27 -2.93 -10.43
C LEU A 46 -17.96 -3.37 -9.14
N VAL A 47 -17.27 -3.28 -8.00
CA VAL A 47 -17.79 -3.72 -6.69
C VAL A 47 -18.85 -2.76 -6.13
N ALA A 48 -18.78 -1.48 -6.48
CA ALA A 48 -19.76 -0.47 -6.06
C ALA A 48 -20.88 -0.22 -7.08
N ARG A 49 -20.88 -0.92 -8.23
CA ARG A 49 -21.73 -0.63 -9.41
C ARG A 49 -23.20 -0.37 -9.03
N ASP A 50 -23.75 -1.28 -8.24
CA ASP A 50 -25.16 -1.29 -7.87
C ASP A 50 -25.39 -0.74 -6.45
N LEU A 51 -24.37 -0.17 -5.81
CA LEU A 51 -24.43 0.38 -4.45
C LEU A 51 -24.49 1.92 -4.40
N TRP A 52 -23.88 2.60 -5.37
CA TRP A 52 -23.84 4.08 -5.39
C TRP A 52 -25.20 4.75 -5.56
N PHE A 53 -26.10 4.13 -6.34
CA PHE A 53 -27.34 4.76 -6.79
C PHE A 53 -28.61 4.12 -6.24
N THR A 54 -28.49 3.04 -5.47
CA THR A 54 -29.61 2.27 -4.90
C THR A 54 -29.84 2.58 -3.42
N GLY A 55 -29.02 3.44 -2.82
CA GLY A 55 -29.11 3.79 -1.41
C GLY A 55 -30.39 4.57 -1.06
N GLU A 56 -31.22 3.99 -0.21
CA GLU A 56 -32.36 4.69 0.39
C GLU A 56 -31.91 5.78 1.39
N ALA A 57 -32.82 6.69 1.74
CA ALA A 57 -32.57 7.66 2.79
C ALA A 57 -32.46 6.95 4.15
N ALA A 58 -31.26 6.90 4.71
CA ALA A 58 -30.99 6.29 6.01
C ALA A 58 -30.93 7.34 7.12
N ALA A 59 -31.41 7.01 8.34
CA ALA A 59 -31.30 7.91 9.49
C ALA A 59 -29.84 8.05 9.96
N GLU A 60 -29.52 9.12 10.69
CA GLU A 60 -28.20 9.24 11.32
C GLU A 60 -27.96 8.10 12.33
N GLY A 61 -26.71 7.64 12.39
CA GLY A 61 -26.30 6.56 13.30
C GLY A 61 -26.65 5.14 12.85
N THR A 62 -27.27 4.95 11.67
CA THR A 62 -27.55 3.60 11.16
C THR A 62 -26.42 3.05 10.27
N PRO A 63 -26.27 1.71 10.15
CA PRO A 63 -25.30 1.10 9.25
C PRO A 63 -25.45 1.57 7.80
N GLU A 64 -26.69 1.76 7.32
CA GLU A 64 -26.97 2.20 5.95
C GLU A 64 -26.47 3.62 5.69
N ARG A 65 -26.60 4.52 6.68
CA ARG A 65 -26.05 5.88 6.58
C ARG A 65 -24.53 5.85 6.52
N ARG A 66 -23.90 5.03 7.36
CA ARG A 66 -22.45 4.87 7.39
C ARG A 66 -21.92 4.30 6.07
N ARG A 67 -22.62 3.30 5.51
CA ARG A 67 -22.32 2.75 4.18
C ARG A 67 -22.39 3.81 3.09
N ARG A 68 -23.43 4.64 3.11
CA ARG A 68 -23.59 5.75 2.16
C ARG A 68 -22.45 6.75 2.27
N GLN A 69 -22.05 7.15 3.47
CA GLN A 69 -20.90 8.04 3.68
C GLN A 69 -19.60 7.44 3.12
N ALA A 70 -19.35 6.15 3.38
CA ALA A 70 -18.18 5.46 2.83
C ALA A 70 -18.19 5.43 1.30
N LEU A 71 -19.34 5.13 0.69
CA LEU A 71 -19.52 5.12 -0.75
C LEU A 71 -19.38 6.51 -1.38
N ASP A 72 -19.86 7.56 -0.71
CA ASP A 72 -19.72 8.97 -1.15
C ASP A 72 -18.25 9.42 -1.13
N LEU A 73 -17.49 9.04 -0.11
CA LEU A 73 -16.03 9.26 -0.06
C LEU A 73 -15.34 8.53 -1.22
N LEU A 74 -15.60 7.24 -1.36
CA LEU A 74 -15.01 6.40 -2.41
C LEU A 74 -15.39 6.85 -3.83
N ALA A 75 -16.60 7.39 -4.04
CA ALA A 75 -17.04 7.88 -5.35
C ALA A 75 -16.22 9.09 -5.84
N ASN A 76 -15.72 9.91 -4.93
CA ASN A 76 -14.89 11.08 -5.24
C ASN A 76 -13.39 10.75 -5.28
N TRP A 77 -13.02 9.54 -4.88
CA TRP A 77 -11.63 9.13 -4.81
C TRP A 77 -11.08 8.70 -6.16
N ASN A 78 -9.87 9.19 -6.47
CA ASN A 78 -9.18 8.94 -7.73
C ASN A 78 -8.28 7.69 -7.67
N GLY A 79 -8.35 6.85 -6.64
CA GLY A 79 -7.48 5.68 -6.46
C GLY A 79 -6.08 5.97 -5.93
N GLU A 80 -5.80 7.20 -5.48
CA GLU A 80 -4.52 7.58 -4.87
C GLU A 80 -4.42 7.06 -3.43
N MET A 81 -3.47 6.16 -3.17
CA MET A 81 -3.22 5.56 -1.86
C MET A 81 -2.44 6.52 -0.93
N ASN A 82 -2.98 7.72 -0.70
CA ASN A 82 -2.33 8.77 0.06
C ASN A 82 -2.48 8.55 1.58
N GLU A 83 -1.39 8.68 2.33
CA GLU A 83 -1.32 8.49 3.79
C GLU A 83 -2.25 9.39 4.61
N HIS A 84 -2.71 10.51 4.06
CA HIS A 84 -3.57 11.46 4.75
C HIS A 84 -5.06 11.28 4.44
N LEU A 85 -5.40 10.40 3.49
CA LEU A 85 -6.77 10.21 3.03
C LEU A 85 -7.47 9.04 3.75
N PRO A 86 -8.80 9.12 3.96
CA PRO A 86 -9.59 8.02 4.50
C PRO A 86 -9.89 6.91 3.46
N GLU A 87 -10.07 7.28 2.19
CA GLU A 87 -10.54 6.39 1.13
C GLU A 87 -9.65 5.16 0.88
N PRO A 88 -8.30 5.26 0.93
CA PRO A 88 -7.44 4.10 0.77
C PRO A 88 -7.69 3.02 1.84
N LEU A 89 -7.94 3.41 3.10
CA LEU A 89 -8.25 2.48 4.18
C LEU A 89 -9.61 1.82 3.96
N LEU A 90 -10.63 2.62 3.60
CA LEU A 90 -11.97 2.11 3.29
C LEU A 90 -11.93 1.08 2.16
N TYR A 91 -11.23 1.41 1.08
CA TYR A 91 -11.07 0.51 -0.06
C TYR A 91 -10.30 -0.76 0.32
N ALA A 92 -9.18 -0.64 1.03
CA ALA A 92 -8.36 -1.79 1.39
C ALA A 92 -9.09 -2.76 2.34
N ALA A 93 -9.79 -2.23 3.35
CA ALA A 93 -10.63 -3.01 4.24
C ALA A 93 -11.76 -3.70 3.48
N TRP A 94 -12.47 -2.97 2.60
CA TRP A 94 -13.56 -3.53 1.81
C TRP A 94 -13.08 -4.67 0.90
N MET A 95 -11.98 -4.50 0.16
CA MET A 95 -11.47 -5.55 -0.72
C MET A 95 -10.97 -6.78 0.03
N ARG A 96 -10.44 -6.60 1.25
CA ARG A 96 -10.07 -7.71 2.13
C ARG A 96 -11.30 -8.52 2.52
N GLU A 97 -12.33 -7.87 3.08
CA GLU A 97 -13.56 -8.56 3.49
C GLU A 97 -14.32 -9.14 2.29
N PHE A 98 -14.29 -8.46 1.15
CA PHE A 98 -14.93 -8.95 -0.06
C PHE A 98 -14.29 -10.25 -0.53
N GLN A 99 -12.95 -10.30 -0.62
CA GLN A 99 -12.27 -11.54 -0.97
C GLN A 99 -12.52 -12.64 0.06
N ASP A 100 -12.49 -12.32 1.36
CA ASP A 100 -12.72 -13.32 2.40
C ASP A 100 -14.10 -13.97 2.25
N ARG A 101 -15.15 -13.15 2.06
CA ARG A 101 -16.50 -13.66 1.79
C ARG A 101 -16.60 -14.52 0.54
N LEU A 102 -15.89 -14.17 -0.53
CA LEU A 102 -15.90 -14.90 -1.80
C LEU A 102 -15.17 -16.25 -1.75
N VAL A 103 -14.31 -16.51 -0.77
CA VAL A 103 -13.46 -17.71 -0.78
C VAL A 103 -13.61 -18.58 0.46
N ARG A 104 -14.20 -18.05 1.53
CA ARG A 104 -14.24 -18.72 2.83
C ARG A 104 -15.20 -19.89 2.85
N ASP A 105 -16.31 -19.85 2.12
CA ASP A 105 -17.23 -20.98 2.10
C ASP A 105 -16.73 -22.15 1.24
N GLU A 106 -16.03 -21.85 0.14
CA GLU A 106 -15.57 -22.83 -0.84
C GLU A 106 -14.27 -23.47 -0.39
N LEU A 107 -13.37 -22.67 0.19
CA LEU A 107 -12.03 -23.10 0.60
C LEU A 107 -11.94 -23.42 2.09
N GLY A 108 -12.92 -23.02 2.90
CA GLY A 108 -12.91 -23.20 4.34
C GLY A 108 -11.65 -22.59 4.97
N THR A 109 -10.90 -23.39 5.73
CA THR A 109 -9.67 -22.93 6.40
C THR A 109 -8.53 -22.58 5.44
N LEU A 110 -8.59 -23.02 4.17
CA LEU A 110 -7.58 -22.61 3.17
C LEU A 110 -7.72 -21.12 2.80
N ALA A 111 -8.88 -20.49 3.05
CA ALA A 111 -9.07 -19.06 2.84
C ALA A 111 -8.04 -18.21 3.62
N ASP A 112 -7.58 -18.69 4.79
CA ASP A 112 -6.58 -18.01 5.62
C ASP A 112 -5.20 -17.89 4.94
N ALA A 113 -4.96 -18.64 3.86
CA ALA A 113 -3.77 -18.48 3.03
C ALA A 113 -3.86 -17.26 2.09
N PHE A 114 -5.06 -16.82 1.73
CA PHE A 114 -5.35 -15.75 0.77
C PHE A 114 -5.56 -14.40 1.46
N ARG A 115 -4.51 -13.93 2.13
CA ARG A 115 -4.52 -12.73 2.98
C ARG A 115 -4.42 -11.40 2.23
N HIS A 116 -4.11 -11.44 0.95
CA HIS A 116 -3.96 -10.27 0.09
C HIS A 116 -5.04 -10.32 -0.99
N PRO A 117 -5.74 -9.21 -1.27
CA PRO A 117 -6.68 -9.15 -2.39
C PRO A 117 -5.99 -9.52 -3.71
N GLU A 118 -6.56 -10.48 -4.43
CA GLU A 118 -6.09 -11.01 -5.71
C GLU A 118 -6.84 -10.30 -6.85
N PRO A 119 -6.28 -9.24 -7.46
CA PRO A 119 -7.07 -8.32 -8.27
C PRO A 119 -7.67 -8.96 -9.53
N LEU A 120 -6.94 -9.90 -10.13
CA LEU A 120 -7.40 -10.62 -11.31
C LEU A 120 -8.54 -11.58 -10.98
N PHE A 121 -8.51 -12.20 -9.80
CA PHE A 121 -9.61 -13.03 -9.31
C PHE A 121 -10.86 -12.17 -9.08
N LEU A 122 -10.73 -11.09 -8.30
CA LEU A 122 -11.84 -10.19 -8.00
C LEU A 122 -12.44 -9.57 -9.27
N GLU A 123 -11.62 -9.14 -10.23
CA GLU A 123 -12.12 -8.61 -11.50
C GLU A 123 -12.87 -9.67 -12.31
N ARG A 124 -12.39 -10.91 -12.35
CA ARG A 124 -13.06 -12.01 -13.05
C ARG A 124 -14.41 -12.34 -12.41
N VAL A 125 -14.50 -12.39 -11.09
CA VAL A 125 -15.75 -12.62 -10.35
C VAL A 125 -16.75 -11.50 -10.63
N LEU A 126 -16.36 -10.24 -10.44
CA LEU A 126 -17.25 -9.09 -10.62
C LEU A 126 -17.74 -8.88 -12.07
N ARG A 127 -16.97 -9.37 -13.05
CA ARG A 127 -17.33 -9.35 -14.48
C ARG A 127 -17.96 -10.66 -14.97
N ASP A 128 -18.10 -11.66 -14.11
CA ASP A 128 -18.55 -13.00 -14.44
C ASP A 128 -17.81 -13.64 -15.64
N ILE A 129 -16.47 -13.52 -15.65
CA ILE A 129 -15.64 -14.07 -16.73
C ILE A 129 -15.59 -15.60 -16.59
N ASP A 130 -16.04 -16.31 -17.62
CA ASP A 130 -16.12 -17.78 -17.67
C ASP A 130 -16.98 -18.39 -16.54
N GLY A 131 -18.02 -17.68 -16.08
CA GLY A 131 -18.90 -18.15 -14.99
C GLY A 131 -18.34 -17.92 -13.59
N ALA A 132 -17.32 -17.07 -13.44
CA ALA A 132 -16.71 -16.76 -12.15
C ALA A 132 -17.63 -16.00 -11.17
N GLY A 133 -18.81 -15.55 -11.60
CA GLY A 133 -19.82 -15.00 -10.69
C GLY A 133 -20.33 -16.01 -9.66
N VAL A 134 -20.12 -17.31 -9.88
CA VAL A 134 -20.50 -18.39 -8.94
C VAL A 134 -19.85 -18.25 -7.56
N TRP A 135 -18.69 -17.58 -7.45
CA TRP A 135 -18.01 -17.33 -6.17
C TRP A 135 -18.76 -16.31 -5.28
N CYS A 136 -19.80 -15.67 -5.80
CA CYS A 136 -20.65 -14.77 -5.01
C CYS A 136 -21.84 -15.49 -4.35
N ASP A 137 -22.09 -16.75 -4.72
CA ASP A 137 -23.17 -17.57 -4.15
C ASP A 137 -22.66 -18.30 -2.91
N VAL A 138 -23.31 -18.08 -1.76
CA VAL A 138 -22.88 -18.74 -0.53
C VAL A 138 -23.48 -20.14 -0.50
N ILE A 139 -22.66 -21.17 -0.74
CA ILE A 139 -23.14 -22.57 -0.90
C ILE A 139 -23.99 -23.06 0.29
N GLN A 140 -23.76 -22.51 1.49
CA GLN A 140 -24.45 -22.90 2.71
C GLN A 140 -25.73 -22.09 3.00
N SER A 141 -26.02 -21.06 2.23
CA SER A 141 -27.20 -20.23 2.38
C SER A 141 -28.41 -20.88 1.69
N ALA A 142 -29.61 -20.40 2.02
CA ALA A 142 -30.85 -20.82 1.35
C ALA A 142 -31.21 -19.94 0.13
N PRO A 143 -31.00 -18.60 0.13
CA PRO A 143 -31.12 -17.79 -1.07
C PRO A 143 -29.80 -17.70 -1.83
N GLU A 144 -29.82 -17.77 -3.16
CA GLU A 144 -28.62 -17.48 -3.97
C GLU A 144 -28.26 -15.99 -3.84
N GLU A 145 -27.09 -15.69 -3.28
CA GLU A 145 -26.59 -14.32 -3.18
C GLU A 145 -26.01 -13.81 -4.50
N THR A 146 -26.24 -12.52 -4.79
CA THR A 146 -25.57 -11.87 -5.92
C THR A 146 -24.24 -11.26 -5.49
N CYS A 147 -23.34 -10.99 -6.44
CA CYS A 147 -22.11 -10.23 -6.15
C CYS A 147 -22.39 -8.85 -5.52
N THR A 148 -23.54 -8.24 -5.82
CA THR A 148 -23.98 -6.99 -5.20
C THR A 148 -24.32 -7.20 -3.72
N ASP A 149 -24.94 -8.32 -3.37
CA ASP A 149 -25.24 -8.67 -1.97
C ASP A 149 -23.95 -8.90 -1.19
N ILE A 150 -23.02 -9.68 -1.75
CA ILE A 150 -21.71 -9.93 -1.11
C ILE A 150 -20.90 -8.64 -0.98
N ALA A 151 -20.87 -7.80 -2.02
CA ALA A 151 -20.20 -6.50 -1.98
C ALA A 151 -20.77 -5.58 -0.89
N ARG A 152 -22.10 -5.57 -0.72
CA ARG A 152 -22.78 -4.80 0.31
C ARG A 152 -22.44 -5.30 1.71
N LEU A 153 -22.50 -6.61 1.90
CA LEU A 153 -22.24 -7.26 3.18
C LEU A 153 -20.76 -7.16 3.58
N SER A 154 -19.81 -7.27 2.64
CA SER A 154 -18.39 -7.08 2.92
C SER A 154 -18.05 -5.63 3.25
N LEU A 155 -18.77 -4.65 2.68
CA LEU A 155 -18.59 -3.25 3.05
C LEU A 155 -19.04 -3.01 4.49
N ASP A 156 -20.14 -3.64 4.92
CA ASP A 156 -20.59 -3.55 6.31
C ASP A 156 -19.56 -4.15 7.28
N ASP A 157 -19.00 -5.33 6.96
CA ASP A 157 -17.95 -5.95 7.76
C ASP A 157 -16.70 -5.07 7.85
N ALA A 158 -16.28 -4.49 6.71
CA ALA A 158 -15.12 -3.61 6.67
C ALA A 158 -15.34 -2.36 7.52
N LEU A 159 -16.53 -1.77 7.49
CA LEU A 159 -16.88 -0.61 8.30
C LEU A 159 -16.96 -0.93 9.79
N LEU A 160 -17.44 -2.13 10.14
CA LEU A 160 -17.43 -2.63 11.51
C LEU A 160 -15.99 -2.80 12.02
N TRP A 161 -15.12 -3.47 11.25
CA TRP A 161 -13.71 -3.64 11.60
C TRP A 161 -13.00 -2.29 11.78
N ILE A 162 -13.25 -1.32 10.89
CA ILE A 162 -12.71 0.03 11.00
C ILE A 162 -13.20 0.72 12.29
N ASP A 163 -14.48 0.57 12.64
CA ASP A 163 -15.05 1.17 13.85
C ASP A 163 -14.42 0.59 15.12
N GLU A 164 -14.31 -0.74 15.18
CA GLU A 164 -13.72 -1.45 16.32
C GLU A 164 -12.23 -1.15 16.49
N THR A 165 -11.51 -0.91 15.39
CA THR A 165 -10.06 -0.70 15.39
C THR A 165 -9.69 0.77 15.63
N TYR A 166 -10.37 1.71 14.97
CA TYR A 166 -9.99 3.13 14.98
C TYR A 166 -10.97 4.01 15.78
N GLY A 167 -12.23 3.61 15.94
CA GLY A 167 -13.23 4.35 16.73
C GLY A 167 -13.49 5.80 16.27
N GLN A 168 -13.12 6.11 15.04
CA GLN A 168 -13.13 7.46 14.47
C GLN A 168 -14.26 7.63 13.43
N SER A 169 -14.64 8.87 13.15
CA SER A 169 -15.50 9.17 12.01
C SER A 169 -14.79 8.81 10.70
N LEU A 170 -15.55 8.39 9.67
CA LEU A 170 -14.97 7.98 8.40
C LEU A 170 -14.12 9.09 7.75
N ASP A 171 -14.55 10.35 7.87
CA ASP A 171 -13.85 11.51 7.31
C ASP A 171 -12.52 11.84 8.00
N SER A 172 -12.31 11.34 9.23
CA SER A 172 -11.08 11.56 9.98
C SER A 172 -10.07 10.42 9.87
N LEU A 173 -10.44 9.31 9.21
CA LEU A 173 -9.54 8.19 9.01
C LEU A 173 -8.35 8.62 8.15
N ARG A 174 -7.20 8.01 8.43
CA ARG A 174 -5.98 8.25 7.66
C ARG A 174 -5.34 6.92 7.32
N TRP A 175 -5.12 6.69 6.03
CA TRP A 175 -4.41 5.49 5.57
C TRP A 175 -3.07 5.29 6.27
N GLY A 176 -2.33 6.37 6.51
CA GLY A 176 -1.03 6.35 7.18
C GLY A 176 -1.05 5.89 8.64
N ASP A 177 -2.21 5.88 9.30
CA ASP A 177 -2.37 5.35 10.66
C ASP A 177 -2.52 3.82 10.65
N ALA A 178 -2.91 3.24 9.51
CA ALA A 178 -2.98 1.80 9.27
C ALA A 178 -1.72 1.27 8.54
N HIS A 179 -1.12 2.10 7.68
CA HIS A 179 -0.08 1.75 6.72
C HIS A 179 1.27 2.38 7.06
N GLU A 180 1.79 1.99 8.23
CA GLU A 180 3.11 2.38 8.68
C GLU A 180 4.18 1.43 8.12
N ALA A 181 5.24 1.98 7.53
CA ALA A 181 6.46 1.26 7.23
C ALA A 181 7.14 0.83 8.54
N THR A 182 7.40 -0.47 8.64
CA THR A 182 7.97 -1.09 9.83
C THR A 182 9.44 -1.44 9.63
N HIS A 183 10.34 -0.72 10.31
CA HIS A 183 11.75 -1.10 10.39
C HIS A 183 12.03 -1.66 11.80
N ASP A 184 11.72 -2.95 11.98
CA ASP A 184 11.90 -3.62 13.27
C ASP A 184 13.33 -4.17 13.42
N HIS A 185 13.97 -3.84 14.53
CA HIS A 185 15.29 -4.38 14.84
C HIS A 185 15.16 -5.86 15.19
N SER A 186 15.86 -6.72 14.43
CA SER A 186 15.76 -8.19 14.54
C SER A 186 15.98 -8.78 15.94
N VAL A 187 16.88 -8.20 16.74
CA VAL A 187 17.18 -8.67 18.11
C VAL A 187 16.50 -7.83 19.19
N LEU A 188 16.65 -6.51 19.14
CA LEU A 188 16.20 -5.60 20.21
C LEU A 188 14.77 -5.09 20.05
N GLY A 189 14.15 -5.32 18.88
CA GLY A 189 12.85 -4.76 18.52
C GLY A 189 11.68 -5.28 19.34
N GLU A 190 11.84 -6.43 20.01
CA GLU A 190 10.83 -7.01 20.91
C GLU A 190 11.21 -6.83 22.39
N VAL A 191 12.32 -6.15 22.69
CA VAL A 191 12.88 -6.09 24.05
C VAL A 191 12.45 -4.81 24.76
N GLY A 192 11.30 -4.84 25.43
CA GLY A 192 10.86 -3.79 26.35
C GLY A 192 11.00 -2.37 25.78
N TRP A 193 11.62 -1.46 26.55
CA TRP A 193 11.82 -0.08 26.15
C TRP A 193 12.86 0.11 25.03
N PHE A 194 13.70 -0.89 24.72
CA PHE A 194 14.64 -0.79 23.60
C PHE A 194 13.89 -0.69 22.27
N SER A 195 12.74 -1.37 22.15
CA SER A 195 11.89 -1.31 20.96
C SER A 195 11.55 0.12 20.52
N TRP A 196 11.33 1.03 21.47
CA TRP A 196 11.00 2.44 21.20
C TRP A 196 12.17 3.26 20.65
N VAL A 197 13.39 2.76 20.77
CA VAL A 197 14.62 3.43 20.28
C VAL A 197 15.09 2.82 18.96
N VAL A 198 14.95 1.50 18.82
CA VAL A 198 15.53 0.76 17.69
C VAL A 198 14.53 0.50 16.57
N ASN A 199 13.23 0.46 16.86
CA ASN A 199 12.22 0.28 15.81
C ASN A 199 11.81 1.64 15.26
N ILE A 200 11.72 1.73 13.94
CA ILE A 200 11.29 2.94 13.26
C ILE A 200 9.92 2.65 12.63
N ARG A 201 8.99 3.57 12.87
CA ARG A 201 7.63 3.57 12.32
C ARG A 201 7.42 4.84 11.53
N GLN A 202 6.89 4.72 10.33
CA GLN A 202 6.64 5.86 9.46
C GLN A 202 5.35 5.64 8.67
N SER A 203 4.37 6.53 8.83
CA SER A 203 3.20 6.55 7.93
C SER A 203 3.66 6.70 6.48
N THR A 204 3.18 5.82 5.61
CA THR A 204 3.54 5.83 4.19
C THR A 204 2.33 5.84 3.28
N SER A 205 2.43 6.57 2.18
CA SER A 205 1.55 6.40 1.02
C SER A 205 1.94 5.14 0.22
N GLY A 206 1.06 4.75 -0.69
CA GLY A 206 1.21 3.55 -1.52
C GLY A 206 0.41 2.36 -0.98
N GLY A 207 0.58 1.22 -1.62
CA GLY A 207 -0.05 -0.04 -1.27
C GLY A 207 0.54 -1.21 -2.05
N ASP A 208 -0.13 -2.36 -1.98
CA ASP A 208 0.35 -3.61 -2.60
C ASP A 208 0.59 -3.48 -4.12
N GLN A 209 -0.25 -2.68 -4.79
CA GLN A 209 -0.39 -2.62 -6.24
C GLN A 209 0.00 -1.26 -6.85
N THR A 210 0.62 -0.37 -6.07
CA THR A 210 1.13 0.95 -6.53
C THR A 210 2.60 0.86 -6.95
N LEU A 211 3.12 1.84 -7.70
CA LEU A 211 4.54 1.87 -8.04
C LEU A 211 5.40 2.25 -6.82
N LEU A 212 4.97 3.24 -6.04
CA LEU A 212 5.47 3.44 -4.68
C LEU A 212 4.95 2.30 -3.81
N ARG A 213 5.63 1.16 -3.88
CA ARG A 213 5.15 -0.07 -3.27
C ARG A 213 5.24 0.01 -1.75
N GLY A 214 4.12 -0.24 -1.09
CA GLY A 214 4.03 -0.49 0.34
C GLY A 214 3.19 -1.74 0.55
N ARG A 215 3.85 -2.91 0.65
CA ARG A 215 3.12 -4.17 0.76
C ARG A 215 2.60 -4.35 2.17
N THR A 216 1.30 -4.54 2.29
CA THR A 216 0.57 -4.79 3.53
C THR A 216 0.96 -6.15 4.13
N SER A 217 0.86 -6.29 5.46
CA SER A 217 1.17 -7.54 6.16
C SER A 217 0.18 -8.66 5.79
N GLY A 218 -1.09 -8.28 5.56
CA GLY A 218 -2.22 -9.19 5.42
C GLY A 218 -2.55 -9.96 6.70
N ARG A 219 -1.93 -9.62 7.84
CA ARG A 219 -2.03 -10.39 9.10
C ARG A 219 -2.60 -9.54 10.23
N ASP A 220 -3.58 -10.10 10.92
CA ASP A 220 -4.12 -9.50 12.14
C ASP A 220 -3.08 -9.49 13.28
N PRO A 221 -3.19 -8.54 14.22
CA PRO A 221 -4.24 -7.51 14.33
C PRO A 221 -4.04 -6.28 13.44
N ALA A 222 -2.91 -6.16 12.74
CA ALA A 222 -2.55 -4.99 11.95
C ALA A 222 -2.32 -5.37 10.46
N PRO A 223 -3.39 -5.74 9.74
CA PRO A 223 -3.30 -6.30 8.39
C PRO A 223 -2.70 -5.34 7.37
N PHE A 224 -2.77 -4.03 7.64
CA PHE A 224 -2.34 -2.99 6.73
C PHE A 224 -0.94 -2.46 6.98
N LEU A 225 -0.17 -2.95 7.96
CA LEU A 225 1.22 -2.53 8.14
C LEU A 225 2.05 -2.72 6.87
N ASN A 226 2.84 -1.72 6.50
CA ASN A 226 3.75 -1.79 5.36
C ASN A 226 5.03 -2.55 5.75
N VAL A 227 5.04 -3.85 5.46
CA VAL A 227 6.12 -4.77 5.82
C VAL A 227 7.14 -4.96 4.71
N HIS A 228 6.89 -4.40 3.52
CA HIS A 228 7.81 -4.52 2.40
C HIS A 228 7.63 -3.37 1.39
N GLY A 229 8.67 -2.56 1.23
CA GLY A 229 8.76 -1.46 0.27
C GLY A 229 10.16 -1.31 -0.32
N ALA A 230 10.44 -0.16 -0.93
CA ALA A 230 11.74 0.12 -1.54
C ALA A 230 12.79 0.49 -0.47
N GLY A 231 13.71 -0.44 -0.15
CA GLY A 231 14.86 -0.14 0.72
C GLY A 231 15.90 0.78 0.06
N TYR A 232 15.92 0.81 -1.28
CA TYR A 232 16.75 1.69 -2.10
C TYR A 232 15.91 2.22 -3.27
N ARG A 233 16.04 3.51 -3.56
CA ARG A 233 15.58 4.11 -4.83
C ARG A 233 16.73 4.88 -5.44
N GLY A 234 16.87 4.81 -6.76
CA GLY A 234 17.92 5.50 -7.49
C GLY A 234 17.44 5.91 -8.87
N VAL A 235 17.92 7.06 -9.34
CA VAL A 235 17.76 7.54 -10.70
C VAL A 235 19.14 7.94 -11.20
N TYR A 236 19.57 7.29 -12.27
CA TYR A 236 20.92 7.44 -12.81
C TYR A 236 20.87 8.16 -14.15
N ASP A 237 21.61 9.24 -14.24
CA ASP A 237 21.83 9.94 -15.49
C ASP A 237 23.14 9.46 -16.11
N PHE A 238 23.05 8.82 -17.28
CA PHE A 238 24.21 8.29 -17.98
C PHE A 238 24.96 9.34 -18.81
N ALA A 239 24.33 10.49 -19.08
CA ALA A 239 24.97 11.61 -19.75
C ALA A 239 25.74 12.49 -18.75
N ASP A 240 25.19 12.64 -17.54
CA ASP A 240 25.83 13.36 -16.43
C ASP A 240 25.71 12.57 -15.11
N PRO A 241 26.67 11.68 -14.79
CA PRO A 241 26.61 10.84 -13.59
C PRO A 241 26.49 11.61 -12.28
N ASP A 242 27.03 12.83 -12.17
CA ASP A 242 26.93 13.66 -10.95
C ASP A 242 25.54 14.29 -10.76
N SER A 243 24.66 14.20 -11.77
CA SER A 243 23.24 14.55 -11.66
C SER A 243 22.38 13.42 -11.08
N SER A 244 22.96 12.22 -10.92
CA SER A 244 22.27 11.04 -10.37
C SER A 244 21.90 11.24 -8.90
N VAL A 245 20.79 10.62 -8.49
CA VAL A 245 20.29 10.72 -7.12
C VAL A 245 19.89 9.35 -6.59
N PHE A 246 19.97 9.18 -5.27
CA PHE A 246 19.54 7.97 -4.60
C PHE A 246 18.99 8.27 -3.21
N ILE A 247 18.35 7.27 -2.63
CA ILE A 247 17.96 7.28 -1.23
C ILE A 247 17.89 5.84 -0.72
N ILE A 248 18.23 5.66 0.55
CA ILE A 248 18.05 4.40 1.27
C ILE A 248 17.22 4.65 2.52
N ALA A 249 16.57 3.60 3.01
CA ALA A 249 15.89 3.61 4.29
C ALA A 249 16.52 2.60 5.26
N PRO A 250 16.57 2.89 6.56
CA PRO A 250 16.30 4.20 7.19
C PRO A 250 17.53 5.12 7.20
N GLY A 251 18.73 4.56 7.05
CA GLY A 251 20.00 5.30 7.09
C GLY A 251 21.15 4.39 6.68
N GLN A 252 22.37 4.95 6.61
CA GLN A 252 23.55 4.21 6.14
C GLN A 252 24.17 3.31 7.21
N SER A 253 23.91 3.55 8.49
CA SER A 253 24.49 2.82 9.60
C SER A 253 23.51 1.81 10.19
N GLY A 254 23.97 0.58 10.46
CA GLY A 254 23.19 -0.40 11.21
C GLY A 254 23.31 -0.28 12.74
N HIS A 255 24.07 0.70 13.25
CA HIS A 255 24.32 0.83 14.69
C HIS A 255 23.30 1.80 15.32
N PRO A 256 22.47 1.38 16.31
CA PRO A 256 21.38 2.22 16.84
C PRO A 256 21.81 3.56 17.46
N LEU A 257 23.04 3.65 17.97
CA LEU A 257 23.58 4.92 18.51
C LEU A 257 24.26 5.82 17.47
N SER A 258 24.27 5.40 16.19
CA SER A 258 24.81 6.22 15.12
C SER A 258 23.80 7.28 14.72
N ARG A 259 24.24 8.51 14.51
CA ARG A 259 23.41 9.56 13.89
C ARG A 259 22.96 9.22 12.47
N HIS A 260 23.61 8.23 11.84
CA HIS A 260 23.29 7.76 10.49
C HIS A 260 22.43 6.48 10.51
N TYR A 261 21.81 6.17 11.65
CA TYR A 261 20.93 5.02 11.80
C TYR A 261 19.63 5.22 11.02
N ASP A 262 19.05 6.42 11.11
CA ASP A 262 17.72 6.75 10.60
C ASP A 262 17.63 8.14 9.95
N ASP A 263 18.75 8.83 9.74
CA ASP A 263 18.82 10.20 9.22
C ASP A 263 18.26 10.38 7.80
N LEU A 264 18.17 9.30 7.03
CA LEU A 264 17.57 9.31 5.69
C LEU A 264 16.09 8.93 5.69
N GLY A 265 15.55 8.46 6.82
CA GLY A 265 14.19 7.95 6.93
C GLY A 265 13.15 9.01 6.59
N GLU A 266 13.30 10.24 7.10
CA GLU A 266 12.36 11.33 6.81
C GLU A 266 12.40 11.77 5.35
N LEU A 267 13.58 11.78 4.72
CA LEU A 267 13.74 12.06 3.30
C LEU A 267 13.08 10.96 2.46
N TRP A 268 13.38 9.70 2.79
CA TRP A 268 12.82 8.54 2.13
C TRP A 268 11.29 8.54 2.16
N ARG A 269 10.70 8.78 3.35
CA ARG A 269 9.25 8.84 3.54
C ARG A 269 8.60 9.93 2.70
N ARG A 270 9.22 11.10 2.60
CA ARG A 270 8.73 12.24 1.80
C ARG A 270 8.98 12.11 0.30
N GLY A 271 9.61 11.03 -0.14
CA GLY A 271 9.97 10.84 -1.55
C GLY A 271 11.16 11.68 -2.00
N GLU A 272 11.98 12.18 -1.07
CA GLU A 272 13.17 12.97 -1.36
C GLU A 272 14.39 12.06 -1.61
N TYR A 273 15.37 12.61 -2.32
CA TYR A 273 16.59 11.92 -2.71
C TYR A 273 17.81 12.78 -2.36
N ILE A 274 18.95 12.11 -2.16
CA ILE A 274 20.25 12.74 -1.97
C ILE A 274 21.11 12.55 -3.24
N PRO A 275 22.02 13.51 -3.54
CA PRO A 275 22.88 13.42 -4.72
C PRO A 275 23.86 12.25 -4.62
N MET A 276 24.20 11.68 -5.77
CA MET A 276 25.29 10.74 -5.95
C MET A 276 26.41 11.46 -6.69
N THR A 277 27.64 11.42 -6.16
CA THR A 277 28.80 11.97 -6.86
C THR A 277 29.85 10.91 -7.09
N LEU A 278 30.44 10.92 -8.28
CA LEU A 278 31.60 10.11 -8.62
C LEU A 278 32.90 10.93 -8.60
N ASP A 279 32.82 12.24 -8.42
CA ASP A 279 33.97 13.14 -8.26
C ASP A 279 34.63 12.92 -6.88
N PRO A 280 35.88 12.42 -6.83
CA PRO A 280 36.59 12.19 -5.57
C PRO A 280 36.81 13.46 -4.75
N ASP A 281 36.93 14.63 -5.37
CA ASP A 281 37.18 15.88 -4.66
C ASP A 281 35.92 16.42 -4.00
N LEU A 282 34.76 16.33 -4.68
CA LEU A 282 33.46 16.59 -4.06
C LEU A 282 33.16 15.61 -2.93
N ALA A 283 33.42 14.32 -3.15
CA ALA A 283 33.23 13.29 -2.12
C ALA A 283 34.09 13.54 -0.88
N ARG A 284 35.35 13.97 -1.05
CA ARG A 284 36.23 14.33 0.07
C ARG A 284 35.80 15.63 0.77
N ALA A 285 35.34 16.62 0.02
CA ALA A 285 34.89 17.89 0.57
C ALA A 285 33.66 17.73 1.48
N GLY A 286 32.75 16.80 1.14
CA GLY A 286 31.58 16.46 1.96
C GLY A 286 31.82 15.41 3.04
N ALA A 287 33.05 14.89 3.20
CA ALA A 287 33.32 13.79 4.10
C ALA A 287 33.20 14.18 5.57
N VAL A 288 32.49 13.36 6.35
CA VAL A 288 32.40 13.48 7.82
C VAL A 288 33.74 13.16 8.50
N GLY A 289 34.52 12.27 7.90
CA GLY A 289 35.82 11.84 8.41
C GLY A 289 36.58 11.02 7.37
N VAL A 290 37.88 10.86 7.59
CA VAL A 290 38.77 10.10 6.69
C VAL A 290 39.44 8.99 7.50
N MET A 291 39.23 7.74 7.10
CA MET A 291 39.91 6.57 7.66
C MET A 291 41.05 6.14 6.73
N ARG A 292 42.25 5.96 7.28
CA ARG A 292 43.39 5.37 6.55
C ARG A 292 43.66 3.98 7.11
N LEU A 293 43.51 2.97 6.27
CA LEU A 293 43.82 1.58 6.60
C LEU A 293 45.24 1.26 6.09
N GLN A 294 46.09 0.74 6.96
CA GLN A 294 47.44 0.30 6.62
C GLN A 294 47.57 -1.19 6.91
N PRO A 295 48.19 -2.00 6.03
CA PRO A 295 48.46 -3.39 6.31
C PRO A 295 49.28 -3.57 7.60
N GLY A 296 48.97 -4.60 8.39
CA GLY A 296 49.85 -5.04 9.46
C GLY A 296 51.16 -5.58 8.85
N GLY A 297 52.30 -5.10 9.34
CA GLY A 297 53.62 -5.52 8.89
C GLY A 297 53.98 -6.96 9.23
#